data_AF-A0A0N4VSK5-F1
#
_entry.id   AF-A0A0N4VSK5-F1
#
_cell.length_a   1.000
_cell.length_b   1.000
_cell.length_c   1.000
_cell.angle_alpha   90.00
_cell.angle_beta   90.00
_cell.angle_gamma   90.00
#
_symmetry.space_group_name_H-M   'P 1'
#
loop_
_entity.id
_entity.type
_entity.pdbx_description
1 polymer ?
#
loop_
_entity_poly.entity_id
_entity_poly.type
_entity_poly.pdbx_seq_one_letter_code
_entity_poly.pdbx_strand_id
1 'polypeptide(L)'
;MAAKIKFWRDGTICLDEEALQKVIRLAYDKCMDWTEFVCVTEGIKRHEKIEDYGFEKTYDAALKKVKREIEEEEKAKRPIKEGSTAFAAPAAAALLEKDGPKRGISTRVASTFLQLKEILNEWSAHAIWVIVWPLEQKFKEDEVTEVVRACERHFENGGRIVSAWPPVVAKNSEVWKKMIDIWKLLDATLERRAGSGQFFRTANSKIEEGKIFCELGAPESCLSFYGTDCTVGCAKVVYETIKRRTTNSVELPELKRMEPQLLRTAASERGGMWAERSWVRPTKRRGDLGGN
;
A
#
# COMPACT_ATOMS: atom_id res chain seq x y z
N MET A 1 8.61 -1.10 65.66
CA MET A 1 8.44 -1.16 64.18
C MET A 1 9.47 -2.11 63.57
N ALA A 2 9.36 -3.41 63.81
CA ALA A 2 10.37 -4.41 63.44
C ALA A 2 9.75 -5.60 62.69
N ALA A 3 9.08 -5.33 61.58
CA ALA A 3 8.44 -6.39 60.77
C ALA A 3 8.55 -6.20 59.25
N LYS A 4 9.26 -5.18 58.74
CA LYS A 4 9.26 -4.88 57.29
C LYS A 4 10.49 -5.32 56.50
N ILE A 5 11.51 -5.92 57.11
CA ILE A 5 12.75 -6.26 56.41
C ILE A 5 13.27 -7.61 56.92
N LYS A 6 12.65 -8.71 56.51
CA LYS A 6 13.17 -10.08 56.75
C LYS A 6 13.49 -10.86 55.48
N PHE A 7 13.23 -10.31 54.29
CA PHE A 7 13.53 -10.96 53.01
C PHE A 7 14.87 -10.54 52.39
N TRP A 8 15.68 -9.74 53.09
CA TRP A 8 16.89 -9.14 52.55
C TRP A 8 18.19 -9.96 52.74
N ARG A 9 18.14 -11.09 53.45
CA ARG A 9 19.37 -11.85 53.79
C ARG A 9 19.84 -12.87 52.76
N ASP A 10 19.03 -13.20 51.76
CA ASP A 10 19.34 -14.33 50.85
C ASP A 10 19.68 -13.90 49.41
N GLY A 11 20.06 -12.64 49.17
CA GLY A 11 20.66 -12.20 47.91
C GLY A 11 19.82 -12.44 46.64
N THR A 12 18.52 -12.67 46.76
CA THR A 12 17.63 -13.02 45.64
C THR A 12 16.54 -11.96 45.47
N ILE A 13 16.94 -10.73 45.19
CA ILE A 13 16.05 -9.79 44.49
C ILE A 13 16.53 -9.74 43.04
N CYS A 14 16.16 -10.75 42.27
CA CYS A 14 16.14 -10.59 40.82
C CYS A 14 15.00 -9.61 40.52
N LEU A 15 15.35 -8.38 40.13
CA LEU A 15 14.38 -7.47 39.52
C LEU A 15 13.91 -8.12 38.22
N ASP A 16 12.82 -8.87 38.32
CA ASP A 16 12.23 -9.58 37.20
C ASP A 16 11.51 -8.57 36.29
N GLU A 17 12.11 -8.32 35.13
CA GLU A 17 11.56 -7.45 34.09
C GLU A 17 10.16 -7.92 33.66
N GLU A 18 9.90 -9.24 33.63
CA GLU A 18 8.60 -9.79 33.24
C GLU A 18 7.53 -9.56 34.30
N ALA A 19 7.88 -9.69 35.58
CA ALA A 19 6.97 -9.36 36.67
C ALA A 19 6.64 -7.86 36.66
N LEU A 20 7.64 -6.99 36.46
CA LEU A 20 7.45 -5.55 36.38
C LEU A 20 6.57 -5.15 35.19
N GLN A 21 6.79 -5.78 34.03
CA GLN A 21 5.97 -5.61 32.84
C GLN A 21 4.48 -5.92 33.12
N LYS A 22 4.18 -7.05 33.77
CA LYS A 22 2.80 -7.43 34.14
C LYS A 22 2.15 -6.41 35.08
N VAL A 23 2.90 -5.85 36.04
CA VAL A 23 2.40 -4.83 36.96
C VAL A 23 2.10 -3.52 36.22
N ILE A 24 3.01 -3.06 35.34
CA ILE A 24 2.79 -1.85 34.53
C ILE A 24 1.57 -2.03 33.63
N ARG A 25 1.40 -3.21 33.04
CA ARG A 25 0.23 -3.55 32.22
C ARG A 25 -1.08 -3.49 33.02
N LEU A 26 -1.10 -4.10 34.21
CA LEU A 26 -2.27 -4.04 35.10
C LEU A 26 -2.64 -2.60 35.48
N ALA A 27 -1.64 -1.76 35.75
CA ALA A 27 -1.86 -0.34 36.05
C ALA A 27 -2.48 0.39 34.84
N TYR A 28 -1.97 0.15 33.63
CA TYR A 28 -2.55 0.70 32.40
C TYR A 28 -4.02 0.27 32.22
N ASP A 29 -4.37 -1.00 32.50
CA ASP A 29 -5.72 -1.52 32.29
C ASP A 29 -6.74 -1.08 33.35
N LYS A 30 -6.29 -0.72 34.57
CA LYS A 30 -7.16 -0.50 35.74
C LYS A 30 -7.13 0.91 36.31
N CYS A 31 -6.07 1.69 36.09
CA CYS A 31 -5.93 3.02 36.66
C CYS A 31 -6.45 4.08 35.68
N MET A 32 -7.36 4.94 36.13
CA MET A 32 -7.83 6.07 35.34
C MET A 32 -6.71 7.10 35.07
N ASP A 33 -5.76 7.22 36.00
CA ASP A 33 -4.63 8.16 35.95
C ASP A 33 -3.29 7.42 35.78
N TRP A 34 -3.20 6.50 34.82
CA TRP A 34 -1.94 5.78 34.54
C TRP A 34 -0.77 6.74 34.21
N THR A 35 -1.07 7.94 33.71
CA THR A 35 -0.11 9.03 33.51
C THR A 35 0.50 9.51 34.82
N GLU A 36 -0.26 9.58 35.93
CA GLU A 36 0.28 9.86 37.26
C GLU A 36 1.17 8.73 37.76
N PHE A 37 0.80 7.46 37.53
CA PHE A 37 1.65 6.31 37.85
C PHE A 37 3.00 6.36 37.10
N VAL A 38 3.00 6.77 35.83
CA VAL A 38 4.22 7.01 35.06
C VAL A 38 4.95 8.26 35.56
N CYS A 39 4.28 9.33 35.96
CA CYS A 39 4.94 10.53 36.51
C CYS A 39 5.54 10.30 37.91
N VAL A 40 4.99 9.38 38.70
CA VAL A 40 5.59 8.89 39.97
C VAL A 40 6.98 8.27 39.72
N THR A 41 7.33 7.92 38.48
CA THR A 41 8.69 7.47 38.11
C THR A 41 9.76 8.54 38.24
N GLU A 42 9.43 9.83 38.16
CA GLU A 42 10.40 10.87 38.53
C GLU A 42 10.75 10.78 40.03
N GLY A 43 9.81 10.33 40.86
CA GLY A 43 10.07 9.95 42.24
C GLY A 43 10.96 8.72 42.33
N ILE A 44 10.72 7.70 41.49
CA ILE A 44 11.54 6.47 41.42
C ILE A 44 13.00 6.78 41.05
N LYS A 45 13.24 7.70 40.11
CA LYS A 45 14.59 8.19 39.74
C LYS A 45 15.32 8.91 40.87
N ARG A 46 14.60 9.42 41.87
CA ARG A 46 15.17 10.08 43.06
C ARG A 46 15.56 9.09 44.16
N HIS A 47 15.26 7.80 44.01
CA HIS A 47 15.72 6.80 44.99
C HIS A 47 17.22 6.53 44.82
N GLU A 48 17.91 6.49 45.95
CA GLU A 48 19.33 6.18 46.02
C GLU A 48 19.57 4.76 45.48
N LYS A 49 20.63 4.60 44.68
CA LYS A 49 21.00 3.29 44.13
C LYS A 49 21.28 2.32 45.27
N ILE A 50 20.70 1.13 45.19
CA ILE A 50 21.00 0.06 46.14
C ILE A 50 22.13 -0.77 45.51
N GLU A 51 23.31 -0.75 46.12
CA GLU A 51 24.45 -1.59 45.72
C GLU A 51 24.78 -1.53 44.21
N ASP A 52 24.87 -0.30 43.67
CA ASP A 52 25.14 0.00 42.24
C ASP A 52 24.07 -0.45 41.22
N TYR A 53 23.02 -1.16 41.64
CA TYR A 53 21.89 -1.54 40.79
C TYR A 53 20.86 -0.41 40.71
N GLY A 54 20.75 0.21 39.53
CA GLY A 54 19.74 1.21 39.22
C GLY A 54 18.47 0.58 38.65
N PHE A 55 17.33 0.81 39.31
CA PHE A 55 15.99 0.35 38.87
C PHE A 55 15.55 0.96 37.53
N GLU A 56 16.15 2.09 37.13
CA GLU A 56 15.81 2.85 35.93
C GLU A 56 15.89 2.02 34.65
N LYS A 57 16.97 1.23 34.46
CA LYS A 57 17.18 0.47 33.22
C LYS A 57 16.13 -0.63 33.04
N THR A 58 15.83 -1.37 34.10
CA THR A 58 14.82 -2.45 34.07
C THR A 58 13.42 -1.88 33.90
N TYR A 59 13.13 -0.75 34.54
CA TYR A 59 11.86 -0.05 34.37
C TYR A 59 11.69 0.49 32.95
N ASP A 60 12.69 1.16 32.38
CA ASP A 60 12.63 1.70 31.02
C ASP A 60 12.46 0.59 29.99
N ALA A 61 13.14 -0.56 30.18
CA ALA A 61 12.99 -1.74 29.34
C ALA A 61 11.57 -2.32 29.42
N ALA A 62 11.05 -2.55 30.63
CA ALA A 62 9.71 -3.05 30.87
C ALA A 62 8.63 -2.09 30.31
N LEU A 63 8.76 -0.78 30.55
CA LEU A 63 7.84 0.23 30.04
C LEU A 63 7.85 0.29 28.51
N LYS A 64 9.03 0.21 27.89
CA LYS A 64 9.15 0.14 26.42
C LYS A 64 8.52 -1.13 25.86
N LYS A 65 8.56 -2.25 26.59
CA LYS A 65 7.90 -3.49 26.20
C LYS A 65 6.38 -3.37 26.31
N VAL A 66 5.85 -2.86 27.42
CA VAL A 66 4.39 -2.61 27.58
C VAL A 66 3.86 -1.64 26.54
N LYS A 67 4.57 -0.54 26.23
CA LYS A 67 4.17 0.40 25.17
C LYS A 67 4.05 -0.29 23.81
N ARG A 68 5.01 -1.16 23.47
CA ARG A 68 4.96 -1.95 22.22
C ARG A 68 3.79 -2.92 22.21
N GLU A 69 3.52 -3.62 23.32
CA GLU A 69 2.38 -4.53 23.42
C GLU A 69 1.04 -3.80 23.28
N ILE A 70 0.90 -2.62 23.90
CA ILE A 70 -0.28 -1.76 23.71
C ILE A 70 -0.42 -1.38 22.24
N GLU A 71 0.63 -0.87 21.61
CA GLU A 71 0.60 -0.47 20.19
C GLU A 71 0.24 -1.66 19.27
N GLU A 72 0.79 -2.85 19.53
CA GLU A 72 0.50 -4.07 18.78
C GLU A 72 -0.94 -4.55 18.99
N GLU A 73 -1.45 -4.50 20.21
CA GLU A 73 -2.85 -4.81 20.50
C GLU A 73 -3.81 -3.81 19.86
N GLU A 74 -3.50 -2.52 19.92
CA GLU A 74 -4.30 -1.49 19.26
C GLU A 74 -4.32 -1.73 17.76
N LYS A 75 -3.16 -2.00 17.14
CA LYS A 75 -3.05 -2.39 15.73
C LYS A 75 -3.86 -3.64 15.40
N ALA A 76 -3.88 -4.65 16.27
CA ALA A 76 -4.64 -5.88 16.08
C ALA A 76 -6.15 -5.67 16.22
N LYS A 77 -6.59 -4.71 17.05
CA LYS A 77 -8.00 -4.35 17.27
C LYS A 77 -8.55 -3.37 16.23
N ARG A 78 -7.73 -2.83 15.32
CA ARG A 78 -8.18 -1.87 14.30
C ARG A 78 -9.25 -2.51 13.41
N PRO A 79 -10.42 -1.86 13.23
CA PRO A 79 -11.42 -2.35 12.31
C PRO A 79 -10.90 -2.27 10.87
N ILE A 80 -11.31 -3.19 10.01
CA ILE A 80 -11.03 -3.11 8.57
C ILE A 80 -12.20 -2.40 7.89
N LYS A 81 -11.91 -1.27 7.25
CA LYS A 81 -12.89 -0.49 6.50
C LYS A 81 -13.21 -1.19 5.18
N GLU A 82 -14.50 -1.31 4.90
CA GLU A 82 -15.02 -1.69 3.59
C GLU A 82 -15.43 -0.45 2.80
N GLY A 83 -15.32 -0.51 1.48
CA GLY A 83 -15.70 0.60 0.62
C GLY A 83 -14.96 0.63 -0.70
N SER A 84 -15.02 1.79 -1.35
CA SER A 84 -14.47 1.98 -2.69
C SER A 84 -12.94 1.92 -2.71
N THR A 85 -12.42 1.54 -3.88
CA THR A 85 -10.98 1.44 -4.16
C THR A 85 -10.52 2.66 -4.97
N ALA A 86 -9.42 3.26 -4.54
CA ALA A 86 -8.68 4.26 -5.28
C ALA A 86 -7.35 3.70 -5.79
N PHE A 87 -6.90 4.19 -6.94
CA PHE A 87 -5.71 3.68 -7.63
C PHE A 87 -4.78 4.83 -8.02
N ALA A 88 -3.66 4.95 -7.30
CA ALA A 88 -2.58 5.89 -7.61
C ALA A 88 -1.66 5.20 -8.60
N ALA A 89 -1.74 5.65 -9.84
CA ALA A 89 -1.22 4.94 -10.98
C ALA A 89 -0.07 5.70 -11.65
N PRO A 90 0.82 5.00 -12.36
CA PRO A 90 1.92 5.66 -13.08
C PRO A 90 1.38 6.53 -14.23
N ALA A 91 2.23 7.38 -14.81
CA ALA A 91 1.88 8.30 -15.91
C ALA A 91 1.12 7.65 -17.08
N ALA A 92 1.34 6.36 -17.35
CA ALA A 92 0.62 5.60 -18.37
C ALA A 92 -0.90 5.51 -18.12
N ALA A 93 -1.38 5.82 -16.91
CA ALA A 93 -2.80 5.78 -16.53
C ALA A 93 -3.60 7.03 -16.90
N ALA A 94 -3.02 8.00 -17.62
CA ALA A 94 -3.69 9.27 -17.94
C ALA A 94 -5.07 9.11 -18.62
N LEU A 95 -5.27 8.10 -19.46
CA LEU A 95 -6.62 7.84 -20.02
C LEU A 95 -7.55 7.16 -19.01
N LEU A 96 -7.04 6.32 -18.10
CA LEU A 96 -7.85 5.73 -17.02
C LEU A 96 -8.36 6.80 -16.06
N GLU A 97 -7.52 7.79 -15.74
CA GLU A 97 -7.88 8.95 -14.95
C GLU A 97 -8.98 9.78 -15.64
N LYS A 98 -8.88 10.02 -16.97
CA LYS A 98 -9.93 10.71 -17.76
C LYS A 98 -11.26 9.96 -17.77
N ASP A 99 -11.22 8.62 -17.77
CA ASP A 99 -12.41 7.79 -17.71
C ASP A 99 -13.14 7.92 -16.36
N GLY A 100 -12.43 8.35 -15.31
CA GLY A 100 -12.97 8.63 -13.99
C GLY A 100 -13.57 7.39 -13.30
N PRO A 101 -14.50 7.58 -12.34
CA PRO A 101 -15.10 6.48 -11.59
C PRO A 101 -15.99 5.55 -12.44
N LYS A 102 -16.19 5.86 -13.73
CA LYS A 102 -16.97 5.03 -14.67
C LYS A 102 -16.42 3.62 -14.81
N ARG A 103 -15.14 3.42 -14.51
CA ARG A 103 -14.48 2.11 -14.52
C ARG A 103 -14.62 1.32 -13.22
N GLY A 104 -15.32 1.84 -12.21
CA GLY A 104 -15.50 1.20 -10.91
C GLY A 104 -14.38 1.48 -9.89
N ILE A 105 -13.34 2.21 -10.29
CA ILE A 105 -12.27 2.69 -9.42
C ILE A 105 -11.97 4.18 -9.66
N SER A 106 -11.56 4.88 -8.62
CA SER A 106 -11.04 6.24 -8.74
C SER A 106 -9.55 6.19 -9.08
N THR A 107 -9.18 6.44 -10.34
CA THR A 107 -7.78 6.46 -10.76
C THR A 107 -7.25 7.89 -10.77
N ARG A 108 -6.09 8.13 -10.17
CA ARG A 108 -5.33 9.39 -10.33
C ARG A 108 -3.90 9.07 -10.72
N VAL A 109 -3.32 9.89 -11.60
CA VAL A 109 -1.91 9.74 -12.00
C VAL A 109 -1.01 10.34 -10.92
N ALA A 110 -0.11 9.53 -10.38
CA ALA A 110 0.91 9.92 -9.42
C ALA A 110 2.31 9.64 -10.01
N SER A 111 2.90 10.64 -10.67
CA SER A 111 4.23 10.52 -11.27
C SER A 111 5.37 11.00 -10.37
N THR A 112 5.04 11.79 -9.34
CA THR A 112 5.97 12.33 -8.33
C THR A 112 5.45 12.07 -6.92
N PHE A 113 6.32 12.15 -5.92
CA PHE A 113 5.93 12.04 -4.50
C PHE A 113 5.06 13.23 -4.06
N LEU A 114 5.30 14.42 -4.61
CA LEU A 114 4.44 15.59 -4.36
C LEU A 114 3.00 15.34 -4.85
N GLN A 115 2.82 14.85 -6.08
CA GLN A 115 1.50 14.51 -6.61
C GLN A 115 0.85 13.40 -5.78
N LEU A 116 1.62 12.37 -5.41
CA LEU A 116 1.11 11.29 -4.58
C LEU A 116 0.61 11.82 -3.24
N LYS A 117 1.39 12.68 -2.57
CA LYS A 117 0.99 13.34 -1.31
C LYS A 117 -0.35 14.07 -1.46
N GLU A 118 -0.49 14.89 -2.50
CA GLU A 118 -1.74 15.65 -2.75
C GLU A 118 -2.93 14.70 -2.94
N ILE A 119 -2.75 13.67 -3.76
CA ILE A 119 -3.78 12.65 -4.05
C ILE A 119 -4.19 11.90 -2.78
N LEU A 120 -3.24 11.44 -1.97
CA LEU A 120 -3.56 10.65 -0.76
C LEU A 120 -4.31 11.48 0.29
N ASN A 121 -4.04 12.79 0.38
CA ASN A 121 -4.79 13.67 1.27
C ASN A 121 -6.25 13.89 0.82
N GLU A 122 -6.54 13.77 -0.48
CA GLU A 122 -7.91 13.83 -1.02
C GLU A 122 -8.68 12.51 -0.83
N TRP A 123 -7.99 11.39 -0.57
CA TRP A 123 -8.56 10.03 -0.66
C TRP A 123 -9.07 9.42 0.65
N SER A 124 -9.22 10.21 1.71
CA SER A 124 -9.69 9.74 3.03
C SER A 124 -11.03 9.01 2.99
N ALA A 125 -11.88 9.31 1.99
CA ALA A 125 -13.17 8.64 1.81
C ALA A 125 -13.03 7.18 1.34
N HIS A 126 -12.01 6.86 0.55
CA HIS A 126 -11.79 5.50 0.03
C HIS A 126 -11.39 4.54 1.15
N ALA A 127 -11.75 3.26 1.00
CA ALA A 127 -11.40 2.23 1.99
C ALA A 127 -10.10 1.53 1.64
N ILE A 128 -9.86 1.32 0.34
CA ILE A 128 -8.68 0.63 -0.18
C ILE A 128 -7.91 1.58 -1.09
N TRP A 129 -6.62 1.73 -0.83
CA TRP A 129 -5.70 2.47 -1.70
C TRP A 129 -4.75 1.50 -2.38
N VAL A 130 -4.76 1.48 -3.71
CA VAL A 130 -3.75 0.80 -4.52
C VAL A 130 -2.72 1.83 -4.94
N ILE A 131 -1.48 1.69 -4.51
CA ILE A 131 -0.41 2.66 -4.75
C ILE A 131 0.69 2.01 -5.58
N VAL A 132 0.90 2.52 -6.79
CA VAL A 132 2.11 2.26 -7.56
C VAL A 132 3.11 3.36 -7.24
N TRP A 133 4.28 3.00 -6.69
CA TRP A 133 5.24 4.01 -6.25
C TRP A 133 5.76 4.88 -7.41
N PRO A 134 5.90 6.20 -7.21
CA PRO A 134 6.46 7.10 -8.21
C PRO A 134 7.89 6.71 -8.61
N LEU A 135 8.19 6.90 -9.89
CA LEU A 135 9.53 6.70 -10.47
C LEU A 135 10.25 8.05 -10.57
N GLU A 136 10.51 8.67 -9.42
CA GLU A 136 11.10 10.00 -9.30
C GLU A 136 12.44 9.95 -8.56
N GLN A 137 13.53 10.39 -9.20
CA GLN A 137 14.86 10.43 -8.54
C GLN A 137 15.08 11.66 -7.68
N LYS A 138 14.35 12.74 -7.97
CA LYS A 138 14.51 14.04 -7.32
C LYS A 138 13.23 14.34 -6.55
N PHE A 139 13.22 13.96 -5.28
CA PHE A 139 12.12 14.23 -4.37
C PHE A 139 12.67 14.87 -3.10
N LYS A 140 11.81 15.56 -2.36
CA LYS A 140 12.15 16.08 -1.04
C LYS A 140 11.79 15.05 0.03
N GLU A 141 12.63 14.92 1.04
CA GLU A 141 12.38 14.01 2.16
C GLU A 141 11.05 14.32 2.86
N ASP A 142 10.69 15.60 2.96
CA ASP A 142 9.42 16.06 3.51
C ASP A 142 8.21 15.52 2.72
N GLU A 143 8.32 15.42 1.39
CA GLU A 143 7.24 14.91 0.54
C GLU A 143 6.99 13.42 0.81
N VAL A 144 8.07 12.64 0.92
CA VAL A 144 8.01 11.21 1.25
C VAL A 144 7.48 11.00 2.66
N THR A 145 7.94 11.80 3.63
CA THR A 145 7.47 11.74 5.02
C THR A 145 5.97 12.02 5.12
N GLU A 146 5.47 13.01 4.37
CA GLU A 146 4.04 13.31 4.32
C GLU A 146 3.22 12.20 3.66
N VAL A 147 3.75 11.52 2.63
CA VAL A 147 3.11 10.32 2.07
C VAL A 147 2.98 9.22 3.12
N VAL A 148 4.04 8.95 3.88
CA VAL A 148 4.00 7.95 4.96
C VAL A 148 2.98 8.34 6.03
N ARG A 149 2.94 9.61 6.45
CA ARG A 149 1.94 10.12 7.41
C ARG A 149 0.50 9.98 6.89
N ALA A 150 0.27 10.20 5.60
CA ALA A 150 -1.05 10.00 5.00
C ALA A 150 -1.47 8.51 5.06
N CYS A 151 -0.54 7.60 4.77
CA CYS A 151 -0.78 6.16 4.92
C CYS A 151 -1.03 5.75 6.38
N GLU A 152 -0.28 6.30 7.34
CA GLU A 152 -0.48 6.06 8.77
C GLU A 152 -1.89 6.45 9.22
N ARG A 153 -2.34 7.67 8.88
CA ARG A 153 -3.71 8.12 9.15
C ARG A 153 -4.76 7.21 8.49
N HIS A 154 -4.48 6.71 7.29
CA HIS A 154 -5.38 5.78 6.61
C HIS A 154 -5.51 4.46 7.35
N PHE A 155 -4.40 3.90 7.86
CA PHE A 155 -4.42 2.70 8.70
C PHE A 155 -5.16 2.91 10.02
N GLU A 156 -4.97 4.05 10.68
CA GLU A 156 -5.69 4.42 11.90
C GLU A 156 -7.21 4.45 11.69
N ASN A 157 -7.65 4.89 10.51
CA ASN A 157 -9.06 4.89 10.10
C ASN A 157 -9.56 3.52 9.60
N GLY A 158 -8.77 2.45 9.75
CA GLY A 158 -9.14 1.10 9.33
C GLY A 158 -8.91 0.82 7.84
N GLY A 159 -8.31 1.76 7.11
CA GLY A 159 -8.05 1.64 5.68
C GLY A 159 -7.05 0.53 5.33
N ARG A 160 -7.14 0.04 4.09
CA ARG A 160 -6.21 -0.93 3.52
C ARG A 160 -5.36 -0.30 2.43
N ILE A 161 -4.10 -0.71 2.34
CA ILE A 161 -3.15 -0.26 1.32
C ILE A 161 -2.54 -1.47 0.62
N VAL A 162 -2.58 -1.44 -0.71
CA VAL A 162 -1.87 -2.38 -1.57
C VAL A 162 -0.77 -1.61 -2.28
N SER A 163 0.50 -1.93 -1.99
CA SER A 163 1.64 -1.29 -2.65
C SER A 163 2.16 -2.13 -3.82
N ALA A 164 2.61 -1.46 -4.86
CA ALA A 164 3.20 -2.04 -6.05
C ALA A 164 4.38 -1.20 -6.54
N TRP A 165 5.38 -1.86 -7.10
CA TRP A 165 6.49 -1.18 -7.74
C TRP A 165 6.19 -0.98 -9.23
N PRO A 166 6.69 0.11 -9.84
CA PRO A 166 6.44 0.36 -11.24
C PRO A 166 7.07 -0.73 -12.13
N PRO A 167 6.45 -1.05 -13.27
CA PRO A 167 7.01 -1.98 -14.26
C PRO A 167 8.42 -1.61 -14.71
N VAL A 168 9.24 -2.64 -14.92
CA VAL A 168 10.60 -2.49 -15.45
C VAL A 168 10.54 -2.54 -16.97
N VAL A 169 11.01 -1.46 -17.60
CA VAL A 169 11.17 -1.33 -19.06
C VAL A 169 12.55 -0.77 -19.39
N ALA A 170 13.04 -1.00 -20.61
CA ALA A 170 14.39 -0.58 -21.01
C ALA A 170 14.67 0.89 -20.69
N LYS A 171 13.71 1.78 -20.96
CA LYS A 171 13.81 3.23 -20.75
C LYS A 171 13.89 3.68 -19.30
N ASN A 172 13.38 2.91 -18.34
CA ASN A 172 13.35 3.29 -16.92
C ASN A 172 14.24 2.43 -16.03
N SER A 173 14.90 1.41 -16.59
CA SER A 173 15.73 0.44 -15.87
C SER A 173 16.76 1.06 -14.93
N GLU A 174 17.52 2.05 -15.41
CA GLU A 174 18.55 2.73 -14.61
C GLU A 174 17.96 3.57 -13.48
N VAL A 175 16.80 4.18 -13.70
CA VAL A 175 16.08 4.90 -12.64
C VAL A 175 15.53 3.91 -11.61
N TRP A 176 14.96 2.82 -12.10
CA TRP A 176 14.37 1.77 -11.28
C TRP A 176 15.39 1.17 -10.32
N LYS A 177 16.62 0.87 -10.80
CA LYS A 177 17.72 0.35 -9.97
C LYS A 177 18.07 1.28 -8.81
N LYS A 178 17.99 2.59 -9.00
CA LYS A 178 18.27 3.58 -7.95
C LYS A 178 17.13 3.70 -6.94
N MET A 179 15.89 3.43 -7.37
CA MET A 179 14.70 3.62 -6.55
C MET A 179 14.31 2.41 -5.73
N ILE A 180 14.78 1.21 -6.07
CA ILE A 180 14.39 -0.04 -5.41
C ILE A 180 14.54 0.01 -3.88
N ASP A 181 15.64 0.57 -3.37
CA ASP A 181 15.92 0.59 -1.93
C ASP A 181 15.01 1.58 -1.20
N ILE A 182 14.62 2.67 -1.87
CA ILE A 182 13.63 3.62 -1.36
C ILE A 182 12.27 2.95 -1.25
N TRP A 183 11.81 2.24 -2.29
CA TRP A 183 10.52 1.56 -2.26
C TRP A 183 10.49 0.41 -1.25
N LYS A 184 11.59 -0.33 -1.09
CA LYS A 184 11.73 -1.32 -0.01
C LYS A 184 11.60 -0.69 1.37
N LEU A 185 12.27 0.45 1.59
CA LEU A 185 12.20 1.17 2.85
C LEU A 185 10.78 1.67 3.14
N LEU A 186 10.09 2.17 2.11
CA LEU A 186 8.68 2.59 2.22
C LEU A 186 7.78 1.42 2.57
N ASP A 187 7.85 0.32 1.82
CA ASP A 187 7.04 -0.87 2.10
C ASP A 187 7.30 -1.41 3.51
N ALA A 188 8.57 -1.52 3.93
CA ALA A 188 8.92 -1.97 5.28
C ALA A 188 8.49 -0.99 6.38
N THR A 189 8.42 0.31 6.08
CA THR A 189 7.90 1.30 7.01
C THR A 189 6.39 1.20 7.15
N LEU A 190 5.66 1.05 6.04
CA LEU A 190 4.22 0.88 6.06
C LEU A 190 3.82 -0.44 6.72
N GLU A 191 4.52 -1.54 6.45
CA GLU A 191 4.26 -2.85 7.06
C GLU A 191 4.38 -2.81 8.59
N ARG A 192 5.38 -2.09 9.12
CA ARG A 192 5.53 -1.90 10.58
C ARG A 192 4.44 -1.04 11.21
N ARG A 193 3.82 -0.14 10.44
CA ARG A 193 2.79 0.80 10.92
C ARG A 193 1.38 0.22 10.79
N ALA A 194 1.17 -0.66 9.83
CA ALA A 194 -0.10 -1.30 9.53
C ALA A 194 -0.52 -2.28 10.64
N GLY A 195 -1.83 -2.40 10.85
CA GLY A 195 -2.45 -3.48 11.61
C GLY A 195 -2.60 -4.75 10.77
N SER A 196 -3.06 -5.82 11.42
CA SER A 196 -3.26 -7.12 10.75
C SER A 196 -4.24 -6.98 9.58
N GLY A 197 -3.84 -7.42 8.39
CA GLY A 197 -4.67 -7.36 7.18
C GLY A 197 -4.85 -5.96 6.58
N GLN A 198 -4.05 -4.96 6.98
CA GLN A 198 -4.15 -3.60 6.44
C GLN A 198 -3.16 -3.29 5.30
N PHE A 199 -2.00 -3.94 5.25
CA PHE A 199 -0.97 -3.67 4.25
C PHE A 199 -0.61 -4.90 3.44
N PHE A 200 -0.54 -4.75 2.11
CA PHE A 200 -0.24 -5.82 1.17
C PHE A 200 0.81 -5.36 0.16
N ARG A 201 2.01 -5.92 0.27
CA ARG A 201 3.09 -5.70 -0.70
C ARG A 201 2.94 -6.67 -1.86
N THR A 202 2.86 -6.15 -3.09
CA THR A 202 2.79 -6.97 -4.30
C THR A 202 4.11 -7.12 -5.04
N ALA A 203 5.09 -6.27 -4.73
CA ALA A 203 6.41 -6.32 -5.34
C ALA A 203 7.31 -7.40 -4.75
N ASN A 204 8.06 -8.09 -5.60
CA ASN A 204 9.07 -9.08 -5.18
C ASN A 204 10.22 -9.17 -6.19
N SER A 205 10.84 -8.03 -6.48
CA SER A 205 11.98 -7.94 -7.37
C SER A 205 13.29 -7.70 -6.60
N LYS A 206 14.40 -8.20 -7.15
CA LYS A 206 15.75 -8.02 -6.58
C LYS A 206 16.76 -7.62 -7.64
N ILE A 207 17.86 -7.02 -7.20
CA ILE A 207 19.03 -6.77 -8.03
C ILE A 207 20.10 -7.77 -7.64
N GLU A 208 20.65 -8.48 -8.62
CA GLU A 208 21.73 -9.44 -8.45
C GLU A 208 22.70 -9.25 -9.61
N GLU A 209 23.98 -9.02 -9.29
CA GLU A 209 25.04 -8.73 -10.28
C GLU A 209 24.69 -7.58 -11.26
N GLY A 210 24.01 -6.55 -10.77
CA GLY A 210 23.60 -5.39 -11.59
C GLY A 210 22.44 -5.67 -12.56
N LYS A 211 21.88 -6.88 -12.55
CA LYS A 211 20.70 -7.27 -13.31
C LYS A 211 19.46 -7.25 -12.42
N ILE A 212 18.32 -6.87 -13.00
CA ILE A 212 17.03 -6.85 -12.31
C ILE A 212 16.36 -8.21 -12.53
N PHE A 213 16.02 -8.89 -11.44
CA PHE A 213 15.25 -10.11 -11.43
C PHE A 213 13.86 -9.81 -10.88
N CYS A 214 12.85 -9.95 -11.73
CA CYS A 214 11.45 -9.82 -11.35
C CYS A 214 10.83 -11.21 -11.22
N GLU A 215 10.11 -11.46 -10.13
CA GLU A 215 9.29 -12.66 -10.01
C GLU A 215 8.19 -12.68 -11.09
N LEU A 216 7.95 -13.85 -11.69
CA LEU A 216 6.89 -14.01 -12.68
C LEU A 216 5.52 -13.68 -12.07
N GLY A 217 4.78 -12.76 -12.71
CA GLY A 217 3.47 -12.32 -12.21
C GLY A 217 3.53 -11.22 -11.16
N ALA A 218 4.72 -10.68 -10.86
CA ALA A 218 4.85 -9.44 -10.10
C ALA A 218 4.54 -8.22 -11.02
N PRO A 219 3.98 -7.12 -10.49
CA PRO A 219 3.72 -5.90 -11.26
C PRO A 219 4.94 -5.39 -12.06
N GLU A 220 6.15 -5.61 -11.54
CA GLU A 220 7.42 -5.21 -12.14
C GLU A 220 7.69 -5.94 -13.47
N SER A 221 7.18 -7.16 -13.61
CA SER A 221 7.32 -8.02 -14.80
C SER A 221 6.18 -7.88 -15.81
N CYS A 222 5.10 -7.16 -15.47
CA CYS A 222 3.86 -7.25 -16.24
C CYS A 222 3.94 -6.60 -17.64
N LEU A 223 4.98 -5.79 -17.91
CA LEU A 223 5.18 -5.12 -19.20
C LEU A 223 6.39 -5.62 -20.00
N SER A 224 7.01 -6.74 -19.60
CA SER A 224 8.23 -7.25 -20.25
C SER A 224 8.07 -7.48 -21.77
N PHE A 225 6.83 -7.66 -22.26
CA PHE A 225 6.53 -7.88 -23.67
C PHE A 225 6.26 -6.61 -24.51
N TYR A 226 6.18 -5.42 -23.88
CA TYR A 226 5.78 -4.18 -24.55
C TYR A 226 6.95 -3.28 -25.03
N GLY A 227 8.20 -3.73 -24.90
CA GLY A 227 9.36 -2.99 -25.39
C GLY A 227 9.50 -1.59 -24.79
N THR A 228 9.51 -0.55 -25.62
CA THR A 228 9.64 0.87 -25.21
C THR A 228 8.31 1.61 -25.01
N ASP A 229 7.21 1.05 -25.53
CA ASP A 229 5.91 1.72 -25.59
C ASP A 229 5.08 1.46 -24.33
N CYS A 230 5.09 2.44 -23.42
CA CYS A 230 4.19 2.44 -22.26
C CYS A 230 2.89 3.19 -22.60
N THR A 231 2.02 2.57 -23.39
CA THR A 231 0.67 3.09 -23.64
C THR A 231 -0.28 2.76 -22.48
N VAL A 232 -1.52 3.25 -22.51
CA VAL A 232 -2.54 3.07 -21.45
C VAL A 232 -2.90 1.63 -21.12
N GLY A 233 -2.68 0.70 -22.06
CA GLY A 233 -2.75 -0.74 -21.77
C GLY A 233 -1.90 -1.14 -20.55
N CYS A 234 -0.81 -0.41 -20.31
CA CYS A 234 0.11 -0.66 -19.22
C CYS A 234 -0.50 -0.48 -17.83
N ALA A 235 -1.28 0.58 -17.61
CA ALA A 235 -1.87 0.82 -16.28
C ALA A 235 -2.99 -0.17 -15.94
N LYS A 236 -3.76 -0.61 -16.95
CA LYS A 236 -4.77 -1.67 -16.78
C LYS A 236 -4.10 -3.00 -16.46
N VAL A 237 -3.05 -3.35 -17.20
CA VAL A 237 -2.29 -4.59 -16.98
C VAL A 237 -1.65 -4.59 -15.59
N VAL A 238 -1.08 -3.46 -15.14
CA VAL A 238 -0.55 -3.31 -13.79
C VAL A 238 -1.63 -3.55 -12.74
N TYR A 239 -2.79 -2.88 -12.85
CA TYR A 239 -3.88 -3.04 -11.89
C TYR A 239 -4.40 -4.48 -11.84
N GLU A 240 -4.62 -5.12 -13.00
CA GLU A 240 -5.06 -6.52 -13.06
C GLU A 240 -4.01 -7.49 -12.49
N THR A 241 -2.72 -7.20 -12.68
CA THR A 241 -1.62 -8.00 -12.10
C THR A 241 -1.62 -7.88 -10.57
N ILE A 242 -1.76 -6.66 -10.04
CA ILE A 242 -1.90 -6.39 -8.60
C ILE A 242 -3.10 -7.15 -8.04
N LYS A 243 -4.28 -7.02 -8.67
CA LYS A 243 -5.51 -7.71 -8.27
C LYS A 243 -5.34 -9.22 -8.20
N ARG A 244 -4.77 -9.85 -9.22
CA ARG A 244 -4.51 -11.30 -9.23
C ARG A 244 -3.61 -11.72 -8.09
N ARG A 245 -2.59 -10.91 -7.77
CA ARG A 245 -1.64 -11.21 -6.70
C ARG A 245 -2.24 -11.06 -5.31
N THR A 246 -3.20 -10.15 -5.14
CA THR A 246 -3.88 -9.92 -3.85
C THR A 246 -5.22 -10.64 -3.73
N THR A 247 -5.62 -11.48 -4.69
CA THR A 247 -6.99 -12.06 -4.75
C THR A 247 -7.38 -12.82 -3.48
N ASN A 248 -6.44 -13.47 -2.81
CA ASN A 248 -6.70 -14.23 -1.58
C ASN A 248 -6.70 -13.38 -0.30
N SER A 249 -6.46 -12.07 -0.41
CA SER A 249 -6.21 -11.20 0.75
C SER A 249 -7.01 -9.89 0.70
N VAL A 250 -7.21 -9.33 -0.50
CA VAL A 250 -7.98 -8.11 -0.74
C VAL A 250 -8.81 -8.27 -2.01
N GLU A 251 -10.12 -8.15 -1.87
CA GLU A 251 -11.05 -8.11 -3.00
C GLU A 251 -10.97 -6.74 -3.70
N LEU A 252 -10.15 -6.66 -4.77
CA LEU A 252 -10.08 -5.48 -5.62
C LEU A 252 -11.14 -5.56 -6.75
N PRO A 253 -11.88 -4.46 -7.03
CA PRO A 253 -12.95 -4.45 -8.02
C PRO A 253 -12.43 -4.65 -9.44
N GLU A 254 -13.28 -5.22 -10.30
CA GLU A 254 -12.99 -5.35 -11.73
C GLU A 254 -13.07 -4.00 -12.45
N LEU A 255 -12.15 -3.78 -13.40
CA LEU A 255 -12.25 -2.64 -14.29
C LEU A 255 -13.44 -2.83 -15.24
N LYS A 256 -14.50 -2.04 -15.04
CA LYS A 256 -15.67 -2.09 -15.93
C LYS A 256 -15.24 -1.79 -17.37
N ARG A 257 -15.72 -2.61 -18.31
CA ARG A 257 -15.64 -2.29 -19.73
C ARG A 257 -16.45 -1.02 -19.94
N MET A 258 -15.84 -0.03 -20.59
CA MET A 258 -16.64 1.04 -21.17
C MET A 258 -17.38 0.36 -22.33
N GLU A 259 -18.71 0.25 -22.22
CA GLU A 259 -19.51 0.09 -23.42
C GLU A 259 -19.08 1.19 -24.38
N PRO A 260 -18.83 0.89 -25.67
CA PRO A 260 -18.68 1.95 -26.63
C PRO A 260 -19.91 2.81 -26.46
N GLN A 261 -19.74 4.06 -26.01
CA GLN A 261 -20.75 5.06 -26.31
C GLN A 261 -20.86 4.96 -27.81
N LEU A 262 -21.97 4.39 -28.30
CA LEU A 262 -22.36 4.56 -29.68
C LEU A 262 -22.23 6.05 -29.89
N LEU A 263 -21.18 6.45 -30.61
CA LEU A 263 -21.13 7.75 -31.23
C LEU A 263 -22.48 7.80 -31.91
N ARG A 264 -23.41 8.60 -31.38
CA ARG A 264 -24.52 9.06 -32.17
C ARG A 264 -23.81 9.80 -33.29
N THR A 265 -23.53 9.09 -34.37
CA THR A 265 -23.33 9.68 -35.67
C THR A 265 -24.58 10.51 -35.87
N ALA A 266 -24.46 11.81 -35.61
CA ALA A 266 -25.25 12.82 -36.29
C ALA A 266 -24.82 12.79 -37.77
N ALA A 267 -25.05 11.64 -38.41
CA ALA A 267 -25.10 11.53 -39.85
C ALA A 267 -26.56 11.85 -40.18
N SER A 268 -26.73 13.04 -40.73
CA SER A 268 -27.90 13.48 -41.46
C SER A 268 -28.56 12.32 -42.21
N GLU A 269 -29.88 12.28 -42.15
CA GLU A 269 -30.75 11.48 -43.01
C GLU A 269 -30.24 11.47 -44.46
N ARG A 270 -29.54 10.41 -44.84
CA ARG A 270 -29.55 9.83 -46.19
C ARG A 270 -28.92 8.44 -46.12
N GLY A 271 -29.71 7.46 -46.56
CA GLY A 271 -29.47 6.04 -46.37
C GLY A 271 -28.11 5.54 -46.85
N GLY A 272 -27.56 4.60 -46.10
CA GLY A 272 -26.35 3.85 -46.43
C GLY A 272 -26.48 2.43 -45.92
N MET A 273 -26.98 1.56 -46.80
CA MET A 273 -27.10 0.10 -46.66
C MET A 273 -25.80 -0.53 -46.15
N TRP A 274 -25.85 -1.14 -44.96
CA TRP A 274 -24.91 -2.20 -44.58
C TRP A 274 -25.70 -3.42 -44.12
N ALA A 275 -26.37 -4.05 -45.10
CA ALA A 275 -26.80 -5.43 -44.95
C ALA A 275 -25.57 -6.34 -45.13
N GLU A 276 -25.37 -7.15 -44.11
CA GLU A 276 -24.50 -8.30 -43.96
C GLU A 276 -24.23 -9.05 -45.29
N ARG A 277 -22.98 -9.03 -45.77
CA ARG A 277 -22.56 -9.87 -46.90
C ARG A 277 -22.36 -11.29 -46.43
N SER A 278 -23.36 -12.13 -46.68
CA SER A 278 -23.19 -13.59 -46.67
C SER A 278 -22.20 -14.01 -47.75
N TRP A 279 -21.27 -14.90 -47.38
CA TRP A 279 -20.31 -15.50 -48.30
C TRP A 279 -21.01 -16.46 -49.25
N VAL A 280 -21.42 -15.97 -50.42
CA VAL A 280 -21.81 -16.83 -51.55
C VAL A 280 -20.79 -16.63 -52.67
N ARG A 281 -20.12 -17.73 -53.06
CA ARG A 281 -19.12 -17.73 -54.14
C ARG A 281 -19.77 -17.31 -55.47
N PRO A 282 -19.12 -16.49 -56.32
CA PRO A 282 -19.70 -16.11 -57.60
C PRO A 282 -19.67 -17.28 -58.59
N THR A 283 -20.83 -17.68 -59.10
CA THR A 283 -20.97 -18.60 -60.23
C THR A 283 -20.63 -17.86 -61.53
N LYS A 284 -19.62 -18.35 -62.23
CA LYS A 284 -19.15 -17.87 -63.53
C LYS A 284 -20.24 -18.13 -64.58
N ARG A 285 -20.88 -17.10 -65.15
CA ARG A 285 -21.65 -17.24 -66.40
C ARG A 285 -20.81 -16.73 -67.56
N ARG A 286 -20.59 -17.63 -68.52
CA ARG A 286 -20.04 -17.37 -69.85
C ARG A 286 -20.97 -16.42 -70.60
N GLY A 287 -20.39 -15.61 -71.48
CA GLY A 287 -21.09 -14.61 -72.27
C GLY A 287 -21.97 -15.20 -73.36
N ASP A 288 -22.73 -14.30 -73.99
CA ASP A 288 -22.91 -14.33 -75.43
C ASP A 288 -23.13 -12.92 -75.96
N LEU A 289 -22.60 -12.72 -77.17
CA LEU A 289 -22.57 -11.51 -77.98
C LEU A 289 -23.80 -11.45 -78.92
N GLY A 290 -24.14 -10.24 -79.36
CA GLY A 290 -25.00 -9.96 -80.52
C GLY A 290 -26.42 -9.53 -80.13
N GLY A 291 -27.01 -8.45 -80.63
CA GLY A 291 -26.74 -7.70 -81.87
C GLY A 291 -28.01 -7.66 -82.70
N ASN A 292 -28.87 -6.66 -82.49
CA ASN A 292 -29.45 -5.71 -83.47
C ASN A 292 -30.51 -4.86 -82.78
#